data_AF-T0XZM3-F1
#
_entry.id   AF-T0XZM3-F1
#
_cell.length_a   1.000
_cell.length_b   1.000
_cell.length_c   1.000
_cell.angle_alpha   90.00
_cell.angle_beta   90.00
_cell.angle_gamma   90.00
#
_symmetry.space_group_name_H-M   'P 1'
#
loop_
_entity.id
_entity.type
_entity.pdbx_description
1 polymer ?
#
loop_
_entity_poly.entity_id
_entity_poly.type
_entity_poly.pdbx_seq_one_letter_code
_entity_poly.pdbx_strand_id
1 'polypeptide(L)' 'VTPDLAELSLRAADAMGGGILAVDLMEAPDGLVVHEVNPIPEFKALQAATGVDIADAILDHALTVWRR' A
#
# COMPACT_ATOMS: atom_id res chain seq x y z
N VAL A 1 4.97 2.42 11.98
CA VAL A 1 5.52 2.29 10.61
C VAL A 1 6.88 2.96 10.61
N THR A 2 7.94 2.33 10.07
CA THR A 2 9.24 2.99 9.93
C THR A 2 9.20 3.97 8.74
N PRO A 3 9.94 5.09 8.79
CA PRO A 3 9.95 6.06 7.69
C PRO A 3 10.33 5.42 6.35
N ASP A 4 11.38 4.60 6.32
CA ASP A 4 11.91 3.97 5.11
C ASP A 4 10.89 3.02 4.44
N LEU A 5 10.09 2.30 5.24
CA LEU A 5 9.04 1.42 4.74
C LEU A 5 7.93 2.23 4.07
N ALA A 6 7.44 3.28 4.75
CA ALA A 6 6.39 4.14 4.19
C ALA A 6 6.87 4.87 2.93
N GLU A 7 8.08 5.41 2.94
CA GLU A 7 8.64 6.12 1.79
C GLU A 7 8.76 5.20 0.56
N LEU A 8 9.33 4.00 0.74
CA LEU A 8 9.52 3.07 -0.37
C LEU A 8 8.18 2.57 -0.92
N SER A 9 7.21 2.24 -0.06
CA SER A 9 5.86 1.85 -0.49
C SER A 9 5.15 2.95 -1.28
N LEU A 10 5.23 4.21 -0.83
CA LEU A 10 4.60 5.34 -1.52
C LEU A 10 5.27 5.63 -2.86
N ARG A 11 6.61 5.60 -2.92
CA ARG A 11 7.35 5.76 -4.18
C ARG A 11 7.03 4.66 -5.19
N ALA A 12 6.84 3.42 -4.74
CA ALA A 12 6.41 2.33 -5.61
C ALA A 12 4.99 2.56 -6.15
N ALA A 13 4.06 3.00 -5.29
CA ALA A 13 2.71 3.32 -5.71
C ALA A 13 2.66 4.48 -6.72
N ASP A 14 3.42 5.55 -6.48
CA ASP A 14 3.53 6.68 -7.41
C ASP A 14 4.11 6.28 -8.77
N ALA A 15 5.13 5.41 -8.77
CA ALA A 15 5.71 4.88 -10.01
C ALA A 15 4.71 4.06 -10.85
N MET A 16 3.68 3.51 -10.22
CA MET A 16 2.60 2.75 -10.87
C MET A 16 1.39 3.61 -11.25
N GLY A 17 1.44 4.92 -11.02
CA GLY A 17 0.34 5.85 -11.32
C GLY A 17 -0.66 6.03 -10.17
N GLY A 18 -0.36 5.51 -8.98
CA GLY A 18 -1.18 5.63 -7.77
C GLY A 18 -2.40 4.72 -7.76
N GLY A 19 -3.37 5.04 -6.90
CA GLY A 19 -4.59 4.27 -6.69
C GLY A 19 -4.51 3.36 -5.46
N ILE A 20 -5.21 2.22 -5.51
CA ILE A 20 -5.26 1.24 -4.43
C ILE A 20 -4.37 0.07 -4.80
N LEU A 21 -3.20 0.00 -4.19
CA LEU A 21 -2.15 -0.98 -4.49
C LEU A 21 -1.69 -1.64 -3.19
N ALA A 22 -1.34 -2.93 -3.25
CA ALA A 22 -0.50 -3.55 -2.23
C ALA A 22 0.94 -3.62 -2.73
N VAL A 23 1.88 -3.23 -1.87
CA VAL A 23 3.31 -3.23 -2.17
C VAL A 23 4.00 -4.21 -1.25
N ASP A 24 4.57 -5.24 -1.84
CA ASP A 24 5.31 -6.26 -1.11
C ASP A 24 6.78 -5.85 -1.04
N LEU A 25 7.32 -5.79 0.17
CA LEU A 25 8.71 -5.44 0.44
C LEU A 25 9.45 -6.64 1.01
N MET A 26 10.73 -6.75 0.67
CA MET A 26 11.63 -7.75 1.25
C MET A 26 12.86 -7.06 1.86
N GLU A 27 13.39 -7.66 2.92
CA GLU A 27 14.67 -7.26 3.51
C GLU A 27 15.83 -7.82 2.67
N ALA A 28 16.76 -6.96 2.27
CA ALA A 28 18.01 -7.32 1.62
C ALA A 28 19.21 -6.80 2.45
N PRO A 29 20.45 -7.25 2.17
CA PRO A 29 21.63 -6.81 2.93
C PRO A 29 21.81 -5.29 3.00
N ASP A 30 21.38 -4.58 1.95
CA ASP A 30 21.54 -3.13 1.81
C ASP A 30 20.24 -2.34 2.08
N GLY A 31 19.19 -2.99 2.61
CA GLY A 31 17.92 -2.34 2.96
C GLY A 31 16.68 -3.00 2.32
N LEU A 32 15.55 -2.31 2.37
CA LEU A 32 14.29 -2.81 1.81
C LEU A 32 14.28 -2.71 0.28
N VAL A 33 13.70 -3.72 -0.36
CA VAL A 33 13.46 -3.75 -1.81
C VAL A 33 11.99 -4.02 -2.11
N VAL A 34 11.49 -3.46 -3.22
CA VAL A 34 10.15 -3.76 -3.74
C VAL A 34 10.21 -5.09 -4.49
N HIS A 35 9.39 -6.05 -4.07
CA HIS A 35 9.31 -7.37 -4.70
C HIS A 35 8.15 -7.43 -5.70
N GLU A 36 6.98 -6.91 -5.33
CA GLU A 36 5.78 -6.92 -6.17
C GLU A 36 4.90 -5.69 -5.87
N VAL A 37 4.15 -5.25 -6.89
CA VAL A 37 3.03 -4.30 -6.72
C VAL A 37 1.76 -4.91 -7.30
N ASN A 38 0.76 -5.11 -6.45
CA ASN A 38 -0.49 -5.78 -6.76
C ASN A 38 -1.64 -4.76 -6.96
N PRO A 39 -2.25 -4.68 -8.16
CA PRO A 39 -3.32 -3.71 -8.44
C PRO A 39 -4.71 -4.12 -7.95
N ILE A 40 -4.89 -5.39 -7.53
CA ILE A 40 -6.16 -5.90 -6.98
C ILE A 40 -5.83 -6.64 -5.67
N PRO A 41 -5.61 -5.91 -4.57
CA PRO A 41 -5.13 -6.51 -3.34
C PRO A 41 -6.25 -7.21 -2.57
N GLU A 42 -5.97 -8.40 -2.05
CA GLU A 42 -6.72 -8.95 -0.93
C GLU A 42 -6.20 -8.35 0.38
N PHE A 43 -7.10 -7.89 1.25
CA PHE A 43 -6.70 -7.15 2.46
C PHE A 43 -7.26 -7.74 3.76
N LYS A 44 -8.03 -8.84 3.71
CA LYS A 44 -8.67 -9.44 4.91
C LYS A 44 -7.66 -9.83 5.98
N ALA A 45 -6.58 -10.50 5.58
CA ALA A 45 -5.52 -10.93 6.49
C ALA A 45 -4.75 -9.73 7.06
N LEU A 46 -4.46 -8.72 6.24
CA LEU A 46 -3.74 -7.53 6.65
C LEU A 46 -4.56 -6.68 7.64
N GLN A 47 -5.86 -6.51 7.39
CA GLN A 47 -6.78 -5.85 8.30
C GLN A 47 -6.84 -6.57 9.64
N ALA A 48 -6.95 -7.90 9.64
CA ALA A 48 -6.94 -8.70 10.88
C ALA A 48 -5.61 -8.56 11.65
N ALA A 49 -4.47 -8.52 10.95
CA ALA A 49 -3.14 -8.42 11.56
C ALA A 49 -2.83 -7.03 12.11
N THR A 50 -3.36 -5.97 11.50
CA THR A 50 -3.03 -4.57 11.85
C THR A 50 -4.11 -3.87 12.66
N GLY A 51 -5.35 -4.36 12.63
CA GLY A 51 -6.51 -3.67 13.21
C GLY A 51 -6.93 -2.40 12.45
N VAL A 52 -6.31 -2.11 11.31
CA VAL A 52 -6.66 -0.97 10.45
C VAL A 52 -7.86 -1.33 9.61
N ASP A 53 -8.86 -0.45 9.55
CA ASP A 53 -9.98 -0.61 8.63
C ASP A 53 -9.56 -0.23 7.21
N ILE A 54 -9.13 -1.22 6.44
CA ILE A 54 -8.64 -1.03 5.07
C ILE A 54 -9.81 -0.78 4.13
N ALA A 55 -10.98 -1.38 4.41
CA ALA A 55 -12.17 -1.16 3.60
C ALA A 55 -12.64 0.29 3.67
N ASP A 56 -12.63 0.89 4.87
CA ASP A 56 -12.99 2.30 5.07
C ASP A 56 -11.98 3.24 4.37
N ALA A 57 -10.67 2.97 4.50
CA ALA A 57 -9.63 3.73 3.80
C ALA A 57 -9.76 3.68 2.26
N ILE A 58 -10.11 2.51 1.71
CA ILE A 58 -10.42 2.34 0.28
C ILE A 58 -11.64 3.18 -0.12
N LEU A 59 -12.70 3.15 0.69
CA LEU A 59 -13.92 3.91 0.44
C LEU A 59 -13.65 5.42 0.46
N ASP A 60 -12.89 5.92 1.45
CA ASP A 60 -12.48 7.31 1.55
C ASP A 60 -11.68 7.78 0.32
N HIS A 61 -10.75 6.95 -0.14
CA HIS A 61 -9.99 7.22 -1.36
C HIS A 61 -10.93 7.27 -2.59
N ALA A 62 -11.80 6.27 -2.74
CA ALA A 62 -12.75 6.20 -3.86
C ALA A 62 -13.69 7.43 -3.89
N LEU A 63 -14.21 7.85 -2.74
CA LEU A 63 -15.04 9.05 -2.62
C LEU A 63 -14.27 10.34 -2.95
N THR A 64 -12.99 10.41 -2.56
CA THR A 64 -12.12 11.55 -2.89
C THR A 64 -11.86 11.65 -4.38
N VAL A 65 -11.57 10.53 -5.04
CA VAL A 65 -11.37 10.48 -6.49
C VAL A 65 -12.66 10.75 -7.25
N TRP A 66 -13.81 10.21 -6.79
CA TRP A 66 -15.11 10.43 -7.43
C TRP A 66 -15.58 11.89 -7.42
N ARG A 67 -15.19 12.67 -6.40
CA ARG A 67 -15.53 14.09 -6.29
C ARG A 67 -14.66 15.02 -7.14
N ARG A 68 -13.60 14.51 -7.77
CA ARG A 68 -12.73 15.25 -8.68
C ARG A 68 -13.29 15.22 -10.09
#